data_AF-A0A9E3FCP7-F1
#
_entry.id   AF-A0A9E3FCP7-F1
#
_cell.length_a   1.000
_cell.length_b   1.000
_cell.length_c   1.000
_cell.angle_alpha   90.00
_cell.angle_beta   90.00
_cell.angle_gamma   90.00
#
_symmetry.space_group_name_H-M   'P 1'
#
loop_
_entity.id
_entity.type
_entity.pdbx_description
1 polymer ?
#
loop_
_entity_poly.entity_id
_entity_poly.type
_entity_poly.pdbx_seq_one_letter_code
_entity_poly.pdbx_strand_id
1 'polypeptide(L)'
;GGAYTDASGNAWQADADYTGGATWSFQGLSITGTSDPELYRDVRYSAATFGYTLPASPGSYTLKLHFVEGDARCLTPGTRTFNVSVNGTQALSSLDVCAAAGGLGKPLDESIPVTVASGGSGVTVTFQTISYGAMVSALELIPQGASSATRPESPPAP
;
A
#
# COMPACT_ATOMS: atom_id res chain seq x y z
N GLY A 1 10.99 5.28 1.30
CA GLY A 1 12.41 5.28 1.70
C GLY A 1 13.31 5.08 0.50
N GLY A 2 14.54 4.60 0.73
CA GLY A 2 15.45 4.12 -0.31
C GLY A 2 15.14 2.69 -0.76
N ALA A 3 15.96 2.13 -1.66
CA ALA A 3 15.85 0.73 -2.05
C ALA A 3 16.17 -0.20 -0.86
N TYR A 4 15.48 -1.34 -0.78
CA TYR A 4 15.58 -2.30 0.32
C TYR A 4 15.39 -3.73 -0.19
N THR A 5 15.88 -4.74 0.53
CA THR A 5 15.57 -6.14 0.25
C THR A 5 15.02 -6.75 1.52
N ASP A 6 13.80 -7.27 1.44
CA ASP A 6 13.13 -7.84 2.61
C ASP A 6 13.66 -9.25 2.95
N ALA A 7 13.24 -9.76 4.11
CA ALA A 7 13.62 -11.07 4.61
C ALA A 7 13.16 -12.22 3.71
N SER A 8 12.19 -11.99 2.82
CA SER A 8 11.72 -12.95 1.82
C SER A 8 12.50 -12.87 0.51
N GLY A 9 13.43 -11.91 0.39
CA GLY A 9 14.25 -11.69 -0.80
C GLY A 9 13.61 -10.80 -1.85
N ASN A 10 12.47 -10.15 -1.56
CA ASN A 10 11.86 -9.22 -2.51
C ASN A 10 12.66 -7.92 -2.54
N ALA A 11 12.91 -7.41 -3.74
CA ALA A 11 13.59 -6.15 -3.95
C ALA A 11 12.59 -5.00 -3.99
N TRP A 12 12.73 -4.06 -3.05
CA TRP A 12 11.97 -2.84 -2.95
C TRP A 12 12.75 -1.69 -3.59
N GLN A 13 12.08 -0.91 -4.43
CA GLN A 13 12.66 0.29 -5.02
C GLN A 13 12.51 1.48 -4.08
N ALA A 14 13.32 2.52 -4.31
CA ALA A 14 13.12 3.79 -3.62
C ALA A 14 11.76 4.40 -3.98
N ASP A 15 11.24 5.25 -3.09
CA ASP A 15 9.96 5.92 -3.28
C ASP A 15 9.93 6.73 -4.60
N ALA A 16 8.96 6.44 -5.46
CA ALA A 16 8.84 6.96 -6.82
C ALA A 16 7.37 7.04 -7.25
N ASP A 17 7.09 7.58 -8.43
CA ASP A 17 5.75 7.66 -9.04
C ASP A 17 4.68 8.39 -8.22
N TYR A 18 5.12 9.21 -7.25
CA TYR A 18 4.24 9.95 -6.35
C TYR A 18 3.89 11.34 -6.88
N THR A 19 2.79 11.88 -6.35
CA THR A 19 2.37 13.27 -6.50
C THR A 19 2.07 13.86 -5.14
N GLY A 20 2.71 14.99 -4.82
CA GLY A 20 2.57 15.67 -3.53
C GLY A 20 3.12 14.88 -2.34
N GLY A 21 2.80 15.36 -1.14
CA GLY A 21 3.31 14.83 0.12
C GLY A 21 4.79 15.11 0.38
N ALA A 22 5.21 14.78 1.59
CA ALA A 22 6.58 14.85 2.06
C ALA A 22 7.01 13.49 2.63
N THR A 23 8.30 13.29 2.78
CA THR A 23 8.85 12.09 3.43
C THR A 23 9.16 12.36 4.89
N TRP A 24 8.95 11.35 5.73
CA TRP A 24 9.37 11.33 7.12
C TRP A 24 9.93 9.97 7.47
N SER A 25 10.86 9.92 8.43
CA SER A 25 11.41 8.67 8.93
C SER A 25 11.19 8.58 10.44
N PHE A 26 10.55 7.52 10.90
CA PHE A 26 10.33 7.28 12.32
C PHE A 26 11.59 6.71 12.99
N GLN A 27 12.64 7.53 13.03
CA GLN A 27 13.92 7.19 13.64
C GLN A 27 13.73 6.87 15.14
N GLY A 28 14.31 5.76 15.59
CA GLY A 28 14.19 5.29 16.97
C GLY A 28 12.85 4.63 17.34
N LEU A 29 11.86 4.60 16.44
CA LEU A 29 10.62 3.87 16.68
C LEU A 29 10.89 2.36 16.75
N SER A 30 10.36 1.72 17.79
CA SER A 30 10.38 0.25 17.90
C SER A 30 9.22 -0.32 17.08
N ILE A 31 9.52 -0.79 15.86
CA ILE A 31 8.55 -1.46 14.98
C ILE A 31 8.59 -2.95 15.29
N THR A 32 7.45 -3.54 15.62
CA THR A 32 7.35 -4.94 16.09
C THR A 32 6.24 -5.71 15.39
N GLY A 33 6.36 -7.03 15.29
CA GLY A 33 5.37 -7.86 14.59
C GLY A 33 5.64 -8.04 13.09
N THR A 34 6.84 -7.66 12.64
CA THR A 34 7.36 -7.91 11.28
C THR A 34 8.83 -8.32 11.35
N SER A 35 9.30 -9.08 10.36
CA SER A 35 10.72 -9.34 10.09
C SER A 35 11.42 -8.16 9.42
N ASP A 36 10.65 -7.20 8.88
CA ASP A 36 11.12 -6.15 7.98
C ASP A 36 10.80 -4.75 8.49
N PRO A 37 11.28 -4.35 9.68
CA PRO A 37 10.92 -3.06 10.28
C PRO A 37 11.34 -1.87 9.42
N GLU A 38 12.44 -1.97 8.65
CA GLU A 38 12.90 -0.89 7.78
C GLU A 38 11.96 -0.60 6.61
N LEU A 39 11.17 -1.59 6.16
CA LEU A 39 10.16 -1.37 5.14
C LEU A 39 9.07 -0.37 5.59
N TYR A 40 8.79 -0.34 6.89
CA TYR A 40 7.74 0.49 7.48
C TYR A 40 8.26 1.84 7.99
N ARG A 41 9.58 1.95 8.22
CA ARG A 41 10.26 3.07 8.90
C ARG A 41 10.04 4.41 8.22
N ASP A 42 10.21 4.43 6.91
CA ASP A 42 10.06 5.62 6.09
C ASP A 42 8.64 5.71 5.56
N VAL A 43 8.04 6.90 5.64
CA VAL A 43 6.69 7.16 5.17
C VAL A 43 6.64 8.35 4.23
N ARG A 44 5.76 8.28 3.24
CA ARG A 44 5.22 9.47 2.60
C ARG A 44 3.95 9.88 3.33
N TYR A 45 3.83 11.16 3.64
CA TYR A 45 2.69 11.70 4.36
C TYR A 45 2.30 13.08 3.84
N SER A 46 1.07 13.49 4.13
CA SER A 46 0.57 14.82 3.78
C SER A 46 -0.65 15.20 4.61
N ALA A 47 -0.79 16.48 4.94
CA ALA A 47 -2.04 17.03 5.47
C ALA A 47 -3.07 17.27 4.35
N ALA A 48 -2.62 17.46 3.10
CA ALA A 48 -3.45 17.53 1.91
C ALA A 48 -3.50 16.17 1.17
N THR A 49 -4.29 16.06 0.11
CA THR A 49 -4.30 14.87 -0.76
C THR A 49 -2.93 14.65 -1.41
N PHE A 50 -2.50 13.39 -1.47
CA PHE A 50 -1.34 12.94 -2.25
C PHE A 50 -1.64 11.59 -2.89
N GLY A 51 -0.79 11.12 -3.80
CA GLY A 51 -1.05 9.85 -4.47
C GLY A 51 0.13 9.28 -5.24
N TYR A 52 -0.12 8.15 -5.89
CA TYR A 52 0.82 7.41 -6.74
C TYR A 52 0.16 7.02 -8.05
N THR A 53 0.96 6.91 -9.11
CA THR A 53 0.55 6.28 -10.38
C THR A 53 1.52 5.15 -10.70
N LEU A 54 1.19 3.94 -10.22
CA LEU A 54 2.05 2.78 -10.36
C LEU A 54 1.96 2.22 -11.79
N PRO A 55 3.04 2.18 -12.57
CA PRO A 55 3.01 1.65 -13.92
C PRO A 55 2.76 0.15 -13.90
N ALA A 56 1.80 -0.31 -14.71
CA ALA A 56 1.44 -1.72 -14.81
C ALA A 56 0.77 -2.02 -16.15
N SER A 57 1.05 -3.20 -16.69
CA SER A 57 0.35 -3.68 -17.89
C SER A 57 -1.08 -4.12 -17.56
N PRO A 58 -2.00 -4.14 -18.54
CA PRO A 58 -3.33 -4.70 -18.35
C PRO A 58 -3.30 -6.10 -17.70
N GLY A 59 -4.14 -6.31 -16.68
CA GLY A 59 -4.12 -7.53 -15.88
C GLY A 59 -4.74 -7.35 -14.50
N SER A 60 -4.82 -8.45 -13.76
CA SER A 60 -5.30 -8.46 -12.37
C SER A 60 -4.11 -8.46 -11.41
N TYR A 61 -4.22 -7.65 -10.36
CA TYR A 61 -3.19 -7.45 -9.36
C TYR A 61 -3.82 -7.39 -7.96
N THR A 62 -2.98 -7.60 -6.96
CA THR A 62 -3.25 -7.20 -5.58
C THR A 62 -2.36 -6.01 -5.26
N LEU A 63 -2.97 -4.87 -4.97
CA LEU A 63 -2.27 -3.72 -4.41
C LEU A 63 -2.19 -3.92 -2.90
N LYS A 64 -0.97 -4.04 -2.37
CA LYS A 64 -0.71 -4.09 -0.94
C LYS A 64 -0.17 -2.74 -0.48
N LEU A 65 -0.83 -2.17 0.53
CA LEU A 65 -0.44 -0.90 1.15
C LEU A 65 0.09 -1.18 2.54
N HIS A 66 1.29 -0.68 2.82
CA HIS A 66 1.98 -0.89 4.08
C HIS A 66 1.95 0.40 4.90
N PHE A 67 1.60 0.29 6.17
CA PHE A 67 1.49 1.43 7.08
C PHE A 67 2.13 1.10 8.43
N VAL A 68 2.62 2.14 9.10
CA VAL A 68 2.88 2.12 10.54
C VAL A 68 2.56 3.51 11.10
N GLU A 69 1.87 3.57 12.25
CA GLU A 69 1.77 4.81 13.00
C GLU A 69 2.94 4.91 13.99
N GLY A 70 3.75 5.95 13.83
CA GLY A 70 4.91 6.24 14.67
C GLY A 70 4.72 7.50 15.53
N ASP A 71 3.59 8.19 15.39
CA ASP A 71 3.28 9.36 16.19
C ASP A 71 2.60 9.00 17.52
N ALA A 72 3.11 9.53 18.64
CA ALA A 72 2.62 9.23 19.98
C ALA A 72 1.12 9.55 20.20
N ARG A 73 0.52 10.41 19.36
CA ARG A 73 -0.93 10.68 19.37
C ARG A 73 -1.80 9.49 18.97
N CYS A 74 -1.19 8.42 18.47
CA CYS A 74 -1.79 7.10 18.26
C CYS A 74 -2.65 6.63 19.45
N LEU A 75 -2.30 6.98 20.69
CA LEU A 75 -3.07 6.59 21.87
C LEU A 75 -4.48 7.22 21.95
N THR A 76 -4.82 8.15 21.06
CA THR A 76 -6.15 8.75 20.94
C THR A 76 -6.79 8.35 19.61
N PRO A 77 -7.80 7.46 19.62
CA PRO A 77 -8.52 7.04 18.41
C PRO A 77 -9.06 8.21 17.60
N GLY A 78 -9.00 8.11 16.28
CA GLY A 78 -9.52 9.11 15.34
C GLY A 78 -8.61 10.33 15.13
N THR A 79 -7.43 10.38 15.76
CA THR A 79 -6.53 11.53 15.61
C THR A 79 -6.06 11.69 14.16
N ARG A 80 -5.62 10.59 13.54
CA ARG A 80 -5.21 10.53 12.14
C ARG A 80 -6.16 9.60 11.40
N THR A 81 -6.93 10.15 10.47
CA THR A 81 -7.83 9.38 9.63
C THR A 81 -7.78 9.87 8.19
N PHE A 82 -7.89 8.94 7.25
CA PHE A 82 -7.87 9.25 5.82
C PHE A 82 -8.58 8.18 4.99
N ASN A 83 -8.98 8.54 3.78
CA ASN A 83 -9.49 7.61 2.78
C ASN A 83 -8.37 7.19 1.83
N VAL A 84 -8.52 6.01 1.25
CA VAL A 84 -7.70 5.56 0.13
C VAL A 84 -8.61 5.22 -1.04
N SER A 85 -8.35 5.82 -2.19
CA SER A 85 -9.03 5.52 -3.44
C SER A 85 -8.07 4.88 -4.43
N VAL A 86 -8.53 3.83 -5.12
CA VAL A 86 -7.79 3.11 -6.15
C VAL A 86 -8.56 3.23 -7.47
N ASN A 87 -7.88 3.71 -8.53
CA ASN A 87 -8.49 4.02 -9.83
C ASN A 87 -9.77 4.88 -9.71
N GLY A 88 -9.73 5.87 -8.81
CA GLY A 88 -10.85 6.80 -8.57
C GLY A 88 -12.01 6.21 -7.74
N THR A 89 -11.95 4.93 -7.35
CA THR A 89 -12.95 4.29 -6.50
C THR A 89 -12.41 4.18 -5.08
N GLN A 90 -13.20 4.60 -4.09
CA GLN A 90 -12.78 4.49 -2.69
C GLN A 90 -12.66 3.02 -2.25
N ALA A 91 -11.46 2.62 -1.84
CA ALA A 91 -11.14 1.27 -1.40
C ALA A 91 -11.07 1.14 0.13
N LEU A 92 -10.55 2.17 0.81
CA LEU A 92 -10.50 2.25 2.28
C LEU A 92 -11.16 3.55 2.74
N SER A 93 -11.95 3.48 3.81
CA SER A 93 -12.69 4.62 4.34
C SER A 93 -12.33 4.89 5.79
N SER A 94 -12.02 6.15 6.10
CA SER A 94 -11.72 6.64 7.45
C SER A 94 -10.68 5.79 8.19
N LEU A 95 -9.65 5.34 7.47
CA LEU A 95 -8.60 4.48 8.00
C LEU A 95 -7.86 5.17 9.15
N ASP A 96 -7.93 4.59 10.33
CA ASP A 96 -7.08 4.87 11.48
C ASP A 96 -6.05 3.73 11.59
N VAL A 97 -4.83 3.99 11.11
CA VAL A 97 -3.75 2.98 11.09
C VAL A 97 -3.43 2.50 12.50
N CYS A 98 -3.42 3.40 13.49
CA CYS A 98 -3.08 3.04 14.86
C CYS A 98 -4.12 2.08 15.45
N ALA A 99 -5.40 2.42 15.32
CA ALA A 99 -6.48 1.59 15.83
C ALA A 99 -6.54 0.23 15.12
N ALA A 100 -6.38 0.20 13.80
CA ALA A 100 -6.41 -1.02 13.01
C ALA A 100 -5.19 -1.94 13.28
N ALA A 101 -4.00 -1.36 13.46
CA ALA A 101 -2.77 -2.13 13.76
C ALA A 101 -2.68 -2.59 15.23
N GLY A 102 -3.51 -2.04 16.12
CA GLY A 102 -3.46 -2.32 17.55
C GLY A 102 -2.39 -1.54 18.31
N GLY A 103 -1.96 -0.37 17.79
CA GLY A 103 -1.15 0.59 18.52
C GLY A 103 0.12 1.08 17.80
N LEU A 104 0.92 1.84 18.54
CA LEU A 104 2.11 2.52 18.04
C LEU A 104 3.18 1.51 17.62
N GLY A 105 3.81 1.72 16.46
CA GLY A 105 4.88 0.86 15.96
C GLY A 105 4.41 -0.55 15.56
N LYS A 106 3.10 -0.75 15.37
CA LYS A 106 2.53 -1.97 14.81
C LYS A 106 2.29 -1.78 13.31
N PRO A 107 2.88 -2.62 12.46
CA PRO A 107 2.58 -2.64 11.04
C PRO A 107 1.12 -2.95 10.76
N LEU A 108 0.58 -2.31 9.72
CA LEU A 108 -0.70 -2.66 9.11
C LEU A 108 -0.50 -2.82 7.61
N ASP A 109 -1.02 -3.92 7.08
CA ASP A 109 -1.01 -4.23 5.66
C ASP A 109 -2.46 -4.32 5.17
N GLU A 110 -2.81 -3.53 4.15
CA GLU A 110 -4.12 -3.56 3.50
C GLU A 110 -3.98 -4.08 2.08
N SER A 111 -4.75 -5.11 1.72
CA SER A 111 -4.69 -5.75 0.39
C SER A 111 -5.95 -5.46 -0.40
N ILE A 112 -5.79 -4.84 -1.56
CA ILE A 112 -6.88 -4.36 -2.40
C ILE A 112 -6.75 -5.02 -3.78
N PRO A 113 -7.72 -5.84 -4.22
CA PRO A 113 -7.72 -6.36 -5.58
C PRO A 113 -7.94 -5.22 -6.57
N VAL A 114 -7.13 -5.17 -7.62
CA VAL A 114 -7.22 -4.13 -8.65
C VAL A 114 -7.01 -4.74 -10.04
N THR A 115 -7.74 -4.22 -11.01
CA THR A 115 -7.60 -4.60 -12.42
C THR A 115 -7.15 -3.40 -13.22
N VAL A 116 -6.08 -3.57 -13.99
CA VAL A 116 -5.70 -2.64 -15.04
C VAL A 116 -6.44 -3.06 -16.30
N ALA A 117 -7.35 -2.21 -16.78
CA ALA A 117 -8.18 -2.50 -17.94
C ALA A 117 -7.33 -2.59 -19.23
N SER A 118 -7.89 -3.20 -20.28
CA SER A 118 -7.26 -3.20 -21.62
C SER A 118 -6.99 -1.77 -22.08
N GLY A 119 -5.77 -1.50 -22.55
CA GLY A 119 -5.32 -0.15 -22.91
C GLY A 119 -4.91 0.73 -21.72
N GLY A 120 -5.07 0.25 -20.48
CA GLY A 120 -4.57 0.92 -19.28
C GLY A 120 -3.06 0.77 -19.10
N SER A 121 -2.44 1.71 -18.40
CA SER A 121 -0.99 1.77 -18.19
C SER A 121 -0.56 1.75 -16.72
N GLY A 122 -1.49 1.59 -15.79
CA GLY A 122 -1.16 1.59 -14.37
C GLY A 122 -2.34 1.60 -13.41
N VAL A 123 -2.00 1.76 -12.14
CA VAL A 123 -2.92 1.88 -11.02
C VAL A 123 -2.71 3.23 -10.34
N THR A 124 -3.76 4.05 -10.26
CA THR A 124 -3.73 5.30 -9.50
C THR A 124 -4.19 5.05 -8.07
N VAL A 125 -3.40 5.50 -7.10
CA VAL A 125 -3.73 5.41 -5.67
C VAL A 125 -3.75 6.82 -5.10
N THR A 126 -4.84 7.19 -4.44
CA THR A 126 -5.02 8.53 -3.87
C THR A 126 -5.33 8.43 -2.39
N PHE A 127 -4.55 9.15 -1.58
CA PHE A 127 -4.70 9.25 -0.14
C PHE A 127 -5.32 10.61 0.19
N GLN A 128 -6.52 10.60 0.76
CA GLN A 128 -7.29 11.82 1.07
C GLN A 128 -7.43 11.99 2.57
N THR A 129 -6.78 13.00 3.11
CA THR A 129 -6.87 13.32 4.54
C THR A 129 -8.30 13.62 4.96
N ILE A 130 -8.73 13.04 6.08
CA ILE A 130 -9.93 13.46 6.82
C ILE A 130 -9.49 14.27 8.05
N SER A 131 -8.57 13.73 8.84
CA SER A 131 -8.02 14.38 10.03
C SER A 131 -6.52 14.18 10.12
N TYR A 132 -5.82 15.24 10.54
CA TYR A 132 -4.37 15.35 10.76
C TYR A 132 -3.47 15.13 9.54
N GLY A 133 -3.65 14.04 8.81
CA GLY A 133 -2.92 13.74 7.59
C GLY A 133 -3.11 12.29 7.13
N ALA A 134 -2.76 12.00 5.90
CA ALA A 134 -2.64 10.65 5.39
C ALA A 134 -1.17 10.22 5.35
N MET A 135 -0.89 8.92 5.41
CA MET A 135 0.46 8.39 5.20
C MET A 135 0.46 7.00 4.62
N VAL A 136 1.60 6.59 4.05
CA VAL A 136 1.89 5.23 3.61
C VAL A 136 3.41 4.98 3.72
N SER A 137 3.80 3.80 4.18
CA SER A 137 5.20 3.40 4.29
C SER A 137 5.73 2.84 2.97
N ALA A 138 4.99 1.90 2.38
CA ALA A 138 5.35 1.26 1.13
C ALA A 138 4.10 0.80 0.35
N LEU A 139 4.27 0.60 -0.96
CA LEU A 139 3.26 0.06 -1.85
C LEU A 139 3.87 -1.09 -2.63
N GLU A 140 3.12 -2.18 -2.78
CA GLU A 140 3.49 -3.33 -3.60
C GLU A 140 2.33 -3.65 -4.55
N LEU A 141 2.62 -3.85 -5.83
CA LEU A 141 1.62 -4.25 -6.82
C LEU A 141 1.95 -5.66 -7.34
N ILE A 142 1.19 -6.64 -6.90
CA ILE A 142 1.49 -8.06 -7.08
C ILE A 142 0.62 -8.64 -8.20
N PRO A 143 1.18 -9.06 -9.35
CA PRO A 143 0.41 -9.69 -10.42
C PRO A 143 -0.28 -10.96 -9.90
N GLN A 144 -1.60 -11.04 -10.11
CA GLN A 144 -2.34 -12.27 -9.92
C GLN A 144 -2.25 -13.02 -11.25
N GLY A 145 -1.34 -13.99 -11.33
CA GLY A 145 -1.21 -14.81 -12.54
C GLY A 145 -2.58 -15.35 -12.98
N ALA A 146 -2.81 -15.49 -14.28
CA ALA A 146 -4.00 -16.18 -14.75
C ALA A 146 -4.00 -17.57 -14.13
N SER A 147 -4.91 -17.84 -13.20
CA SER A 147 -5.17 -19.19 -12.70
C SER A 147 -5.24 -20.09 -13.93
N SER A 148 -4.38 -21.10 -14.00
CA SER A 148 -4.35 -22.06 -15.10
C SER A 148 -5.71 -22.73 -15.22
N ALA A 149 -6.62 -22.11 -15.97
CA ALA A 149 -7.86 -22.73 -16.38
C ALA A 149 -7.45 -23.84 -17.34
N THR A 150 -7.60 -25.07 -16.87
CA THR A 150 -7.44 -26.32 -17.61
C THR A 150 -7.85 -26.14 -19.06
N ARG A 151 -6.90 -26.36 -19.98
CA ARG A 151 -7.16 -26.54 -21.41
C ARG A 151 -8.35 -27.50 -21.55
N PRO A 152 -9.41 -27.17 -22.29
CA PRO A 152 -10.45 -28.14 -22.58
C PRO A 152 -9.80 -29.31 -23.29
N GLU A 153 -9.87 -30.49 -22.68
CA GLU A 153 -9.50 -31.74 -23.31
C GLU A 153 -10.23 -31.82 -24.65
N SER A 154 -9.48 -31.96 -25.74
CA SER A 154 -10.08 -32.20 -27.05
C SER A 154 -10.82 -33.53 -27.00
N PRO A 155 -12.05 -33.64 -27.52
CA PRO A 155 -12.72 -34.92 -27.60
C PRO A 155 -11.86 -35.93 -28.37
N PRO A 156 -11.84 -37.22 -27.98
CA PRO A 156 -11.17 -38.24 -28.76
C PRO A 156 -11.74 -38.26 -30.19
N ALA A 157 -10.85 -38.27 -31.18
CA ALA A 157 -11.17 -38.43 -32.59
C ALA A 157 -11.86 -39.80 -32.85
N PRO A 158 -12.71 -39.92 -33.89
CA PRO A 158 -13.60 -41.07 -34.10
C PRO A 158 -12.89 -42.41 -34.36
#